data_AF-A0A523GR59-F1
#
_entry.id   AF-A0A523GR59-F1
#
_cell.length_a   1.000
_cell.length_b   1.000
_cell.length_c   1.000
_cell.angle_alpha   90.00
_cell.angle_beta   90.00
_cell.angle_gamma   90.00
#
_symmetry.space_group_name_H-M   'P 1'
#
loop_
_entity.id
_entity.type
_entity.pdbx_description
1 polymer ?
#
loop_
_entity_poly.entity_id
_entity_poly.type
_entity_poly.pdbx_seq_one_letter_code
_entity_poly.pdbx_strand_id
1 'polypeptide(L)'
;MYRNFRVLMALPLILALVTGCASSKGAQDSSKTDDKSKSEENDKYDGPKAFDDVIKDDFDKDEGVFIVYRDDTKYYYEIPDDQLGREFLMVTRIAKTATNFSWGGTKANTQTLRWVRQGDKILLRIVGYTNVADEEDPIYQAVRNSNVEPILNAFDIEAYNADTTGVIIEVTDL
;
A
#
# COMPACT_ATOMS: atom_id res chain seq x y z
N MET A 1 21.46 49.81 -31.01
CA MET A 1 22.74 49.07 -30.90
C MET A 1 23.33 49.38 -29.53
N TYR A 2 22.98 48.61 -28.50
CA TYR A 2 23.63 48.64 -27.19
C TYR A 2 24.00 47.21 -26.80
N ARG A 3 25.23 47.06 -26.33
CA ARG A 3 25.97 45.84 -26.15
C ARG A 3 26.51 45.84 -24.71
N ASN A 4 26.58 44.65 -24.11
CA ASN A 4 27.30 44.26 -22.88
C ASN A 4 26.60 44.52 -21.53
N PHE A 5 26.83 43.78 -20.43
CA PHE A 5 27.44 42.47 -20.11
C PHE A 5 27.50 42.40 -18.56
N ARG A 6 27.07 41.28 -17.98
CA ARG A 6 27.52 40.65 -16.71
C ARG A 6 27.32 41.32 -15.33
N VAL A 7 26.76 40.47 -14.45
CA VAL A 7 27.21 40.09 -13.08
C VAL A 7 27.13 41.18 -12.00
N LEU A 8 26.31 40.96 -10.96
CA LEU A 8 26.81 40.75 -9.59
C LEU A 8 25.71 40.32 -8.60
N MET A 9 26.13 39.35 -7.78
CA MET A 9 25.52 38.71 -6.63
C MET A 9 25.47 39.67 -5.43
N ALA A 10 24.35 39.75 -4.70
CA ALA A 10 24.32 40.34 -3.35
C ALA A 10 23.16 39.80 -2.51
N LEU A 11 23.51 38.93 -1.57
CA LEU A 11 22.71 38.37 -0.48
C LEU A 11 22.70 39.37 0.70
N PRO A 12 21.59 39.62 1.39
CA PRO A 12 21.67 40.11 2.76
C PRO A 12 21.14 39.05 3.74
N LEU A 13 22.07 38.56 4.54
CA LEU A 13 21.89 37.90 5.83
C LEU A 13 21.32 38.95 6.81
N ILE A 14 20.11 38.73 7.35
CA ILE A 14 19.57 39.51 8.47
C ILE A 14 19.36 38.56 9.65
N LEU A 15 20.16 38.78 10.69
CA LEU A 15 20.16 38.13 11.99
C LEU A 15 19.73 39.17 13.04
N ALA A 16 18.61 38.97 13.73
CA ALA A 16 18.16 39.62 14.98
C ALA A 16 16.67 39.27 15.22
N LEU A 17 16.09 39.08 16.40
CA LEU A 17 16.51 38.90 17.80
C LEU A 17 15.18 38.57 18.55
N VAL A 18 15.18 37.52 19.37
CA VAL A 18 14.64 37.48 20.75
C VAL A 18 13.12 37.48 21.04
N THR A 19 12.83 36.73 22.11
CA THR A 19 11.71 36.75 23.08
C THR A 19 10.45 35.94 22.78
N GLY A 20 10.37 34.79 23.45
CA GLY A 20 9.11 34.14 23.77
C GLY A 20 8.37 34.83 24.93
N CYS A 21 7.08 34.57 24.98
CA CYS A 21 6.25 34.66 26.18
C CYS A 21 5.38 33.40 26.24
N ALA A 22 5.36 32.78 27.41
CA ALA A 22 4.52 31.65 27.75
C ALA A 22 3.08 32.10 28.06
N SER A 23 2.13 31.22 27.73
CA SER A 23 0.85 30.92 28.39
C SER A 23 -0.07 32.07 28.85
N SER A 24 -1.21 32.18 28.19
CA SER A 24 -2.48 32.49 28.87
C SER A 24 -3.58 31.53 28.39
N LYS A 25 -4.27 30.95 29.36
CA LYS A 25 -5.42 30.05 29.25
C LYS A 25 -6.66 30.88 29.54
N GLY A 26 -7.65 30.89 28.65
CA GLY A 26 -8.91 31.61 28.90
C GLY A 26 -9.90 31.63 27.74
N ALA A 27 -10.77 30.61 27.71
CA ALA A 27 -12.17 30.60 27.29
C ALA A 27 -12.61 31.25 25.96
N GLN A 28 -13.12 30.42 25.03
CA GLN A 28 -14.39 30.74 24.40
C GLN A 28 -15.20 29.47 24.07
N ASP A 29 -16.49 29.62 24.33
CA ASP A 29 -17.56 28.64 24.44
C ASP A 29 -18.20 28.31 23.07
N SER A 30 -18.66 27.05 22.96
CA SER A 30 -19.73 26.50 22.12
C SER A 30 -19.90 26.93 20.65
N SER A 31 -19.54 26.00 19.76
CA SER A 31 -20.29 25.74 18.52
C SER A 31 -20.34 24.23 18.29
N LYS A 32 -21.43 23.58 18.73
CA LYS A 32 -21.79 22.23 18.31
C LYS A 32 -22.09 22.27 16.82
N THR A 33 -21.21 21.68 16.02
CA THR A 33 -21.56 21.18 14.69
C THR A 33 -21.79 19.69 14.85
N ASP A 34 -23.03 19.27 14.67
CA ASP A 34 -23.41 17.86 14.50
C ASP A 34 -22.79 17.37 13.19
N ASP A 35 -21.53 16.93 13.27
CA ASP A 35 -20.94 16.10 12.24
C ASP A 35 -21.35 14.66 12.53
N LYS A 36 -22.34 14.18 11.78
CA LYS A 36 -22.75 12.79 11.74
C LYS A 36 -21.68 12.03 10.95
N SER A 37 -20.48 11.96 11.51
CA SER A 37 -19.44 11.03 11.11
C SER A 37 -20.02 9.64 11.31
N LYS A 38 -20.38 9.00 10.20
CA LYS A 38 -20.58 7.57 10.12
C LYS A 38 -19.34 6.95 10.76
N SER A 39 -19.50 6.43 11.97
CA SER A 39 -18.46 5.64 12.62
C SER A 39 -18.24 4.44 11.74
N GLU A 40 -17.19 4.49 10.92
CA GLU A 40 -16.46 3.29 10.57
C GLU A 40 -16.11 2.66 11.91
N GLU A 41 -16.77 1.54 12.18
CA GLU A 41 -16.41 0.62 13.24
C GLU A 41 -14.90 0.42 13.10
N ASN A 42 -14.13 0.99 14.03
CA ASN A 42 -12.73 0.65 14.15
C ASN A 42 -12.73 -0.79 14.66
N ASP A 43 -12.86 -1.74 13.73
CA ASP A 43 -12.58 -3.13 13.97
C ASP A 43 -11.14 -3.20 14.44
N LYS A 44 -11.00 -3.27 15.76
CA LYS A 44 -9.71 -3.39 16.40
C LYS A 44 -9.21 -4.79 16.06
N TYR A 45 -8.10 -4.87 15.36
CA TYR A 45 -7.51 -6.15 15.01
C TYR A 45 -7.11 -6.91 16.28
N ASP A 46 -7.81 -8.00 16.55
CA ASP A 46 -7.62 -8.87 17.72
C ASP A 46 -6.84 -10.16 17.37
N GLY A 47 -6.28 -10.24 16.17
CA GLY A 47 -5.56 -11.41 15.65
C GLY A 47 -6.40 -12.27 14.70
N PRO A 48 -5.80 -13.36 14.15
CA PRO A 48 -6.50 -14.26 13.24
C PRO A 48 -7.64 -15.00 13.94
N LYS A 49 -8.80 -15.05 13.28
CA LYS A 49 -10.00 -15.77 13.69
C LYS A 49 -9.98 -17.22 13.16
N ALA A 50 -10.98 -18.02 13.54
CA ALA A 50 -11.19 -19.32 12.91
C ALA A 50 -11.63 -19.16 11.45
N PHE A 51 -11.29 -20.11 10.59
CA PHE A 51 -11.63 -20.06 9.16
C PHE A 51 -13.13 -19.88 8.92
N ASP A 52 -13.96 -20.70 9.59
CA ASP A 52 -15.42 -20.68 9.44
C ASP A 52 -16.08 -19.39 9.96
N ASP A 53 -15.38 -18.60 10.78
CA ASP A 53 -15.87 -17.29 11.24
C ASP A 53 -15.65 -16.19 10.18
N VAL A 54 -14.72 -16.41 9.24
CA VAL A 54 -14.34 -15.45 8.19
C VAL A 54 -14.92 -15.84 6.84
N ILE A 55 -14.75 -17.11 6.44
CA ILE A 55 -15.23 -17.65 5.18
C ILE A 55 -16.51 -18.46 5.45
N LYS A 56 -17.64 -17.92 5.01
CA LYS A 56 -18.95 -18.56 5.17
C LYS A 56 -19.26 -19.49 4.00
N ASP A 57 -20.16 -20.44 4.23
CA ASP A 57 -20.58 -21.45 3.23
C ASP A 57 -21.21 -20.85 1.96
N ASP A 58 -21.70 -19.61 2.01
CA ASP A 58 -22.36 -18.92 0.89
C ASP A 58 -21.40 -18.12 0.00
N PHE A 59 -20.10 -18.09 0.32
CA PHE A 59 -19.10 -17.44 -0.51
C PHE A 59 -18.87 -18.23 -1.81
N ASP A 60 -18.85 -17.53 -2.94
CA ASP A 60 -18.37 -18.07 -4.20
C ASP A 60 -16.86 -18.34 -4.09
N LYS A 61 -16.46 -19.56 -4.41
CA LYS A 61 -15.05 -19.99 -4.42
C LYS A 61 -14.53 -20.09 -5.85
N ASP A 62 -13.42 -19.41 -6.13
CA ASP A 62 -12.66 -19.50 -7.38
C ASP A 62 -11.23 -19.98 -7.08
N GLU A 63 -10.78 -21.01 -7.80
CA GLU A 63 -9.48 -21.65 -7.58
C GLU A 63 -8.47 -21.22 -8.64
N GLY A 64 -7.32 -20.73 -8.19
CA GLY A 64 -6.22 -20.32 -9.06
C GLY A 64 -4.88 -20.35 -8.33
N VAL A 65 -3.98 -19.41 -8.68
CA VAL A 65 -2.74 -19.21 -7.92
C VAL A 65 -3.06 -18.88 -6.45
N PHE A 66 -4.07 -18.04 -6.26
CA PHE A 66 -4.74 -17.85 -4.97
C PHE A 66 -6.14 -18.44 -5.09
N ILE A 67 -6.70 -18.88 -3.96
CA ILE A 67 -8.13 -19.16 -3.88
C ILE A 67 -8.81 -17.83 -3.54
N VAL A 68 -9.87 -17.51 -4.27
CA VAL A 68 -10.66 -16.31 -4.03
C VAL A 68 -12.01 -16.74 -3.47
N TYR A 69 -12.35 -16.21 -2.30
CA TYR A 69 -13.70 -16.31 -1.75
C TYR A 69 -14.35 -14.94 -1.90
N ARG A 70 -15.56 -14.88 -2.46
CA ARG A 70 -16.29 -13.61 -2.57
C ARG A 70 -17.78 -13.76 -2.33
N ASP A 71 -18.38 -12.68 -1.84
CA ASP A 71 -19.81 -12.45 -1.88
C ASP A 71 -20.12 -11.13 -2.60
N ASP A 72 -21.33 -10.59 -2.47
CA ASP A 72 -21.72 -9.32 -3.09
C ASP A 72 -20.93 -8.11 -2.55
N THR A 73 -20.28 -8.24 -1.40
CA THR A 73 -19.71 -7.14 -0.62
C THR A 73 -18.23 -7.29 -0.29
N LYS A 74 -17.72 -8.52 -0.16
CA LYS A 74 -16.42 -8.82 0.40
C LYS A 74 -15.65 -9.74 -0.53
N TYR A 75 -14.34 -9.52 -0.59
CA TYR A 75 -13.40 -10.35 -1.32
C TYR A 75 -12.28 -10.77 -0.37
N TYR A 76 -12.04 -12.08 -0.30
CA TYR A 76 -10.92 -12.65 0.43
C TYR A 76 -10.00 -13.42 -0.50
N TYR A 77 -8.70 -13.28 -0.27
CA TYR A 77 -7.70 -14.16 -0.88
C TYR A 77 -7.16 -15.13 0.16
N GLU A 78 -7.15 -16.41 -0.20
CA GLU A 78 -6.29 -17.40 0.42
C GLU A 78 -4.98 -17.46 -0.36
N ILE A 79 -3.91 -17.05 0.31
CA ILE A 79 -2.56 -17.09 -0.24
C ILE A 79 -1.86 -18.29 0.39
N PRO A 80 -1.53 -19.33 -0.40
CA PRO A 80 -0.72 -20.44 0.09
C PRO A 80 0.67 -19.93 0.50
N ASP A 81 1.24 -20.52 1.56
CA ASP A 81 2.55 -20.12 2.08
C ASP A 81 3.65 -20.22 1.03
N ASP A 82 3.55 -21.17 0.10
CA ASP A 82 4.52 -21.36 -0.97
C ASP A 82 4.45 -20.27 -2.06
N GLN A 83 3.38 -19.46 -2.09
CA GLN A 83 3.26 -18.29 -2.98
C GLN A 83 3.79 -17.01 -2.34
N LEU A 84 3.97 -16.97 -1.01
CA LEU A 84 4.58 -15.84 -0.33
C LEU A 84 6.05 -15.71 -0.74
N GLY A 85 6.50 -14.48 -0.94
CA GLY A 85 7.85 -14.17 -1.41
C GLY A 85 8.05 -14.31 -2.93
N ARG A 86 7.09 -14.90 -3.66
CA ARG A 86 7.16 -14.99 -5.13
C ARG A 86 6.83 -13.66 -5.79
N GLU A 87 7.45 -13.44 -6.94
CA GLU A 87 7.25 -12.24 -7.75
C GLU A 87 6.12 -12.46 -8.77
N PHE A 88 5.18 -11.52 -8.81
CA PHE A 88 4.03 -11.52 -9.71
C PHE A 88 4.07 -10.31 -10.63
N LEU A 89 3.92 -10.53 -11.94
CA LEU A 89 3.82 -9.43 -12.89
C LEU A 89 2.37 -8.94 -12.97
N MET A 90 2.12 -7.72 -12.52
CA MET A 90 0.82 -7.06 -12.67
C MET A 90 0.82 -6.17 -13.90
N VAL A 91 -0.15 -6.39 -14.79
CA VAL A 91 -0.37 -5.59 -15.99
C VAL A 91 -1.75 -4.96 -15.94
N THR A 92 -1.81 -3.65 -15.75
CA THR A 92 -3.06 -2.89 -15.78
C THR A 92 -3.39 -2.48 -17.20
N ARG A 93 -4.64 -2.67 -17.63
CA ARG A 93 -5.12 -2.29 -18.96
C ARG A 93 -6.37 -1.42 -18.86
N ILE A 94 -6.48 -0.44 -19.77
CA ILE A 94 -7.65 0.44 -19.84
C ILE A 94 -8.81 -0.35 -20.46
N ALA A 95 -9.89 -0.60 -19.72
CA ALA A 95 -11.02 -1.36 -20.26
C ALA A 95 -11.76 -0.59 -21.36
N LYS A 96 -12.00 0.71 -21.16
CA LYS A 96 -12.72 1.60 -22.08
C LYS A 96 -12.14 3.02 -22.03
N THR A 97 -12.21 3.72 -23.15
CA THR A 97 -11.66 5.08 -23.32
C THR A 97 -12.77 6.02 -23.80
N ALA A 98 -12.62 7.33 -23.54
CA ALA A 98 -13.48 8.33 -24.14
C ALA A 98 -13.32 8.33 -25.67
N THR A 99 -14.37 8.73 -26.38
CA THR A 99 -14.37 8.83 -27.84
C THR A 99 -13.16 9.66 -28.31
N ASN A 100 -12.38 9.12 -29.25
CA ASN A 100 -11.16 9.72 -29.82
C ASN A 100 -9.95 9.86 -28.88
N PHE A 101 -9.93 9.23 -27.68
CA PHE A 101 -8.82 9.39 -26.74
C PHE A 101 -7.80 8.24 -26.74
N SER A 102 -8.21 7.00 -27.04
CA SER A 102 -7.35 5.81 -27.27
C SER A 102 -8.26 4.57 -27.51
N TRP A 103 -7.72 3.35 -27.47
CA TRP A 103 -8.43 2.08 -27.57
C TRP A 103 -8.46 1.33 -26.24
N GLY A 104 -9.59 0.70 -25.91
CA GLY A 104 -9.67 -0.28 -24.83
C GLY A 104 -8.69 -1.43 -25.05
N GLY A 105 -8.20 -2.03 -23.96
CA GLY A 105 -7.18 -3.08 -23.97
C GLY A 105 -5.73 -2.57 -23.95
N THR A 106 -5.52 -1.26 -24.13
CA THR A 106 -4.18 -0.64 -24.06
C THR A 106 -3.59 -0.78 -22.66
N LYS A 107 -2.30 -1.11 -22.59
CA LYS A 107 -1.55 -1.24 -21.33
C LYS A 107 -1.37 0.13 -20.68
N ALA A 108 -1.84 0.27 -19.45
CA ALA A 108 -1.72 1.47 -18.63
C ALA A 108 -0.48 1.42 -17.73
N ASN A 109 -0.22 0.27 -17.09
CA ASN A 109 0.90 0.09 -16.17
C ASN A 109 1.44 -1.34 -16.22
N THR A 110 2.69 -1.51 -15.81
CA THR A 110 3.31 -2.82 -15.56
C THR A 110 4.22 -2.70 -14.36
N GLN A 111 4.00 -3.55 -13.37
CA GLN A 111 4.80 -3.56 -12.16
C GLN A 111 4.95 -4.99 -11.64
N THR A 112 6.08 -5.26 -11.00
CA THR A 112 6.29 -6.53 -10.30
C THR A 112 5.89 -6.36 -8.84
N LEU A 113 5.11 -7.29 -8.33
CA LEU A 113 4.60 -7.30 -6.97
C LEU A 113 5.09 -8.53 -6.23
N ARG A 114 5.21 -8.41 -4.91
CA ARG A 114 5.53 -9.53 -4.01
C ARG A 114 4.68 -9.45 -2.77
N TRP A 115 4.07 -10.57 -2.40
CA TRP A 115 3.36 -10.72 -1.13
C TRP A 115 4.35 -11.20 -0.07
N VAL A 116 4.47 -10.48 1.05
CA VAL A 116 5.45 -10.77 2.11
C VAL A 116 4.75 -10.79 3.45
N ARG A 117 4.93 -11.87 4.21
CA ARG A 117 4.44 -11.94 5.58
C ARG A 117 5.36 -11.17 6.53
N GLN A 118 4.77 -10.31 7.36
CA GLN A 118 5.47 -9.59 8.41
C GLN A 118 4.61 -9.58 9.68
N GLY A 119 4.95 -10.47 10.62
CA GLY A 119 4.12 -10.70 11.81
C GLY A 119 2.73 -11.18 11.43
N ASP A 120 1.71 -10.47 11.90
CA ASP A 120 0.30 -10.79 11.68
C ASP A 120 -0.30 -10.07 10.46
N LYS A 121 0.56 -9.58 9.56
CA LYS A 121 0.15 -8.88 8.34
C LYS A 121 0.78 -9.50 7.10
N ILE A 122 0.07 -9.39 5.99
CA ILE A 122 0.60 -9.59 4.64
C ILE A 122 0.82 -8.23 3.99
N LEU A 123 2.04 -8.00 3.52
CA LEU A 123 2.43 -6.79 2.81
C LEU A 123 2.43 -7.06 1.31
N LEU A 124 1.72 -6.23 0.56
CA LEU A 124 1.87 -6.16 -0.89
C LEU A 124 2.94 -5.14 -1.21
N ARG A 125 4.05 -5.59 -1.80
CA ARG A 125 5.21 -4.75 -2.11
C ARG A 125 5.43 -4.62 -3.60
N ILE A 126 5.95 -3.46 -4.01
CA ILE A 126 6.42 -3.25 -5.38
C ILE A 126 7.91 -3.60 -5.44
N VAL A 127 8.26 -4.53 -6.32
CA VAL A 127 9.65 -4.94 -6.54
C VAL A 127 10.28 -4.04 -7.59
N GLY A 128 11.37 -3.37 -7.21
CA GLY A 128 12.18 -2.55 -8.10
C GLY A 128 13.49 -3.24 -8.47
N TYR A 129 13.87 -3.17 -9.74
CA TYR A 129 15.14 -3.71 -10.26
C TYR A 129 16.08 -2.59 -10.74
N THR A 130 16.01 -1.41 -10.12
CA THR A 130 16.87 -0.28 -10.49
C THR A 130 18.35 -0.56 -10.21
N ASN A 131 18.64 -1.27 -9.13
CA ASN A 131 19.97 -1.80 -8.83
C ASN A 131 19.86 -3.31 -8.66
N VAL A 132 20.70 -4.08 -9.33
CA VAL A 132 20.72 -5.55 -9.24
C VAL A 132 22.17 -6.02 -9.11
N ALA A 133 22.34 -7.15 -8.44
CA ALA A 133 23.60 -7.89 -8.36
C ALA A 133 23.26 -9.38 -8.51
N ASP A 134 24.21 -10.16 -9.03
CA ASP A 134 24.03 -11.61 -9.15
C ASP A 134 24.04 -12.24 -7.75
N GLU A 135 23.25 -13.28 -7.53
CA GLU A 135 23.12 -13.93 -6.20
C GLU A 135 24.45 -14.52 -5.69
N GLU A 136 25.35 -14.87 -6.62
CA GLU A 136 26.67 -15.41 -6.32
C GLU A 136 27.68 -14.32 -5.92
N ASP A 137 27.38 -13.04 -6.17
CA ASP A 137 28.29 -11.95 -5.86
C ASP A 137 28.27 -11.61 -4.36
N PRO A 138 29.44 -11.35 -3.73
CA PRO A 138 29.51 -10.92 -2.33
C PRO A 138 28.70 -9.65 -2.01
N ILE A 139 28.40 -8.83 -3.03
CA ILE A 139 27.67 -7.58 -2.87
C ILE A 139 26.13 -7.75 -2.94
N TYR A 140 25.62 -8.94 -3.29
CA TYR A 140 24.19 -9.21 -3.47
C TYR A 140 23.34 -8.73 -2.29
N GLN A 141 23.73 -9.13 -1.07
CA GLN A 141 23.02 -8.76 0.16
C GLN A 141 23.04 -7.25 0.41
N ALA A 142 24.15 -6.59 0.10
CA ALA A 142 24.27 -5.13 0.26
C ALA A 142 23.39 -4.37 -0.72
N VAL A 143 23.33 -4.82 -1.98
CA VAL A 143 22.42 -4.26 -3.00
C VAL A 143 20.97 -4.51 -2.60
N ARG A 144 20.65 -5.72 -2.14
CA ARG A 144 19.30 -6.09 -1.69
C ARG A 144 18.81 -5.25 -0.52
N ASN A 145 19.65 -5.00 0.48
CA ASN A 145 19.34 -4.16 1.64
C ASN A 145 19.26 -2.68 1.29
N SER A 146 19.97 -2.25 0.25
CA SER A 146 19.93 -0.86 -0.24
C SER A 146 18.68 -0.58 -1.07
N ASN A 147 18.11 -1.61 -1.72
CA ASN A 147 16.85 -1.53 -2.44
C ASN A 147 15.68 -1.83 -1.51
N VAL A 148 15.10 -0.77 -0.93
CA VAL A 148 13.86 -0.88 -0.17
C VAL A 148 12.67 -0.99 -1.13
N GLU A 149 11.93 -2.09 -1.03
CA GLU A 149 10.68 -2.30 -1.77
C GLU A 149 9.53 -1.55 -1.09
N PRO A 150 8.89 -0.57 -1.75
CA PRO A 150 7.75 0.15 -1.18
C PRO A 150 6.59 -0.80 -0.85
N ILE A 151 5.91 -0.53 0.27
CA ILE A 151 4.68 -1.22 0.66
C ILE A 151 3.52 -0.50 -0.05
N LEU A 152 2.86 -1.20 -0.97
CA LEU A 152 1.67 -0.72 -1.65
C LEU A 152 0.45 -0.79 -0.74
N ASN A 153 0.28 -1.91 -0.03
CA ASN A 153 -0.78 -2.12 0.95
C ASN A 153 -0.33 -3.12 2.03
N ALA A 154 -1.01 -3.10 3.17
CA ALA A 154 -0.81 -4.03 4.28
C ALA A 154 -2.17 -4.57 4.73
N PHE A 155 -2.30 -5.89 4.77
CA PHE A 155 -3.51 -6.60 5.11
C PHE A 155 -3.33 -7.32 6.44
N ASP A 156 -4.35 -7.26 7.29
CA ASP A 156 -4.43 -8.12 8.46
C ASP A 156 -4.69 -9.57 8.04
N ILE A 157 -4.07 -10.51 8.75
CA ILE A 157 -4.36 -11.95 8.56
C ILE A 157 -5.67 -12.23 9.28
N GLU A 158 -6.76 -12.35 8.53
CA GLU A 158 -8.10 -12.58 9.09
C GLU A 158 -8.25 -14.00 9.64
N ALA A 159 -7.64 -14.99 8.98
CA ALA A 159 -7.63 -16.38 9.42
C ALA A 159 -6.47 -17.17 8.79
N TYR A 160 -6.25 -18.38 9.28
CA TYR A 160 -5.51 -19.42 8.56
C TYR A 160 -6.49 -20.35 7.87
N ASN A 161 -6.07 -20.97 6.76
CA ASN A 161 -6.86 -22.02 6.12
C ASN A 161 -6.89 -23.30 7.00
N ALA A 162 -7.80 -24.23 6.67
CA ALA A 162 -8.10 -25.39 7.51
C ALA A 162 -6.89 -26.29 7.83
N ASP A 163 -5.89 -26.34 6.96
CA ASP A 163 -4.67 -27.13 7.14
C ASP A 163 -3.46 -26.29 7.55
N THR A 164 -3.65 -24.98 7.81
CA THR A 164 -2.63 -24.01 8.22
C THR A 164 -1.46 -23.82 7.23
N THR A 165 -1.68 -24.15 5.96
CA THR A 165 -0.69 -23.96 4.87
C THR A 165 -0.91 -22.68 4.06
N GLY A 166 -1.88 -21.86 4.45
CA GLY A 166 -2.19 -20.60 3.79
C GLY A 166 -2.84 -19.60 4.75
N VAL A 167 -2.85 -18.35 4.31
CA VAL A 167 -3.40 -17.21 5.06
C VAL A 167 -4.56 -16.60 4.31
N ILE A 168 -5.60 -16.20 5.05
CA ILE A 168 -6.76 -15.49 4.53
C ILE A 168 -6.58 -13.99 4.80
N ILE A 169 -6.71 -13.18 3.76
CA ILE A 169 -6.70 -11.71 3.86
C ILE A 169 -7.94 -11.14 3.17
N GLU A 170 -8.51 -10.08 3.75
CA GLU A 170 -9.55 -9.31 3.06
C GLU A 170 -8.92 -8.32 2.07
N VAL A 171 -9.41 -8.29 0.83
CA VAL A 171 -8.87 -7.44 -0.25
C VAL A 171 -9.95 -6.60 -0.94
N THR A 172 -11.09 -6.38 -0.26
CA THR A 172 -12.25 -5.67 -0.81
C THR A 172 -11.91 -4.26 -1.34
N ASP A 173 -11.02 -3.54 -0.68
CA ASP A 173 -10.65 -2.15 -1.01
C ASP A 173 -9.43 -2.03 -1.94
N LEU A 174 -8.99 -3.12 -2.58
CA LEU A 174 -7.81 -3.15 -3.46
C LEU A 174 -8.03 -2.47 -4.83
#